data_AF-A0A9C7CIF4-F1
#
_entry.id   AF-A0A9C7CIF4-F1
#
_cell.length_a   1.000
_cell.length_b   1.000
_cell.length_c   1.000
_cell.angle_alpha   90.00
_cell.angle_beta   90.00
_cell.angle_gamma   90.00
#
_symmetry.space_group_name_H-M   'P 1'
#
loop_
_entity.id
_entity.type
_entity.pdbx_description
1 polymer ?
#
loop_
_entity_poly.entity_id
_entity_poly.type
_entity_poly.pdbx_seq_one_letter_code
_entity_poly.pdbx_strand_id
1 'polypeptide(L)'
;MMHFYKLVATLFLSLLISQAAFAKWDEERDTTTNGKEELVYYYKTNEQGQKLVLDKYVKRLIFIRPDRLYKRSIKQIKIDGVVVDVTSDPFSRYPEQTAIVFDNKDEVLKKLFLAKKIEFNVLYGRDQAESIFIIK
;
A
#
# COMPACT_ATOMS: atom_id res chain seq x y z
N MET A 1 33.45 -34.06 -1.42
CA MET A 1 32.38 -33.71 -2.38
C MET A 1 31.00 -33.58 -1.72
N MET A 2 30.62 -34.39 -0.71
CA MET A 2 29.26 -34.35 -0.14
C MET A 2 28.83 -33.10 0.64
N HIS A 3 29.78 -32.37 1.21
CA HIS A 3 29.48 -31.21 2.04
C HIS A 3 29.40 -29.89 1.27
N PHE A 4 30.12 -29.76 0.16
CA PHE A 4 30.14 -28.54 -0.65
C PHE A 4 28.80 -28.28 -1.32
N TYR A 5 28.17 -29.31 -1.89
CA TYR A 5 26.85 -29.14 -2.51
C TYR A 5 25.75 -28.86 -1.48
N LYS A 6 25.87 -29.39 -0.24
CA LYS A 6 24.92 -29.07 0.83
C LYS A 6 25.00 -27.60 1.19
N LEU A 7 26.22 -27.07 1.31
CA LEU A 7 26.49 -25.66 1.61
C LEU A 7 25.95 -24.74 0.50
N VAL A 8 26.22 -25.06 -0.76
CA VAL A 8 25.71 -24.31 -1.92
C VAL A 8 24.18 -24.39 -2.00
N ALA A 9 23.59 -25.56 -1.76
CA ALA A 9 22.14 -25.73 -1.74
C ALA A 9 21.46 -24.93 -0.61
N THR A 10 22.03 -24.91 0.60
CA THR A 10 21.52 -24.07 1.70
C THR A 10 21.67 -22.58 1.42
N LEU A 11 22.78 -22.16 0.78
CA LEU A 11 22.98 -20.77 0.37
C LEU A 11 21.93 -20.35 -0.67
N PHE A 12 21.73 -21.15 -1.72
CA PHE A 12 20.70 -20.90 -2.73
C PHE A 12 19.28 -20.90 -2.14
N LEU A 13 18.97 -21.83 -1.23
CA LEU A 13 17.67 -21.87 -0.57
C LEU A 13 17.45 -20.63 0.32
N SER A 14 18.48 -20.18 1.05
CA SER A 14 18.40 -18.96 1.86
C SER A 14 18.25 -17.68 1.04
N LEU A 15 18.87 -17.64 -0.15
CA LEU A 15 18.75 -16.55 -1.13
C LEU A 15 17.37 -16.53 -1.82
N LEU A 16 16.70 -17.67 -1.95
CA LEU A 16 15.33 -17.75 -2.49
C LEU A 16 14.27 -17.35 -1.44
N ILE A 17 14.52 -17.62 -0.16
CA ILE A 17 13.62 -17.23 0.94
C ILE A 17 13.72 -15.72 1.24
N SER A 18 14.88 -15.10 1.00
CA SER A 18 15.07 -13.66 1.28
C SER A 18 14.27 -12.73 0.34
N GLN A 19 13.79 -13.23 -0.81
CA GLN A 19 12.86 -12.47 -1.67
C GLN A 19 11.40 -12.53 -1.19
N ALA A 20 11.07 -13.33 -0.17
CA ALA A 20 9.70 -13.43 0.37
C ALA A 20 9.44 -12.51 1.57
N ALA A 21 10.39 -11.63 1.89
CA ALA A 21 10.32 -10.69 3.02
C ALA A 21 10.14 -9.23 2.57
N PHE A 22 9.51 -9.01 1.40
CA PHE A 22 9.01 -7.70 1.00
C PHE A 22 7.60 -7.50 1.53
N ALA A 23 7.26 -6.25 1.85
CA ALA A 23 5.99 -5.85 2.44
C ALA A 23 4.81 -6.56 1.76
N LYS A 24 4.07 -7.39 2.51
CA LYS A 24 3.01 -8.26 1.97
C LYS A 24 1.75 -7.44 1.68
N TRP A 25 1.85 -6.57 0.68
CA TRP A 25 0.69 -6.11 -0.05
C TRP A 25 -0.02 -7.32 -0.65
N ASP A 26 -1.33 -7.36 -0.50
CA ASP A 26 -2.19 -8.36 -1.12
C ASP A 26 -2.31 -8.01 -2.62
N GLU A 27 -2.24 -9.01 -3.50
CA GLU A 27 -2.34 -8.81 -4.96
C GLU A 27 -3.75 -9.14 -5.44
N GLU A 28 -4.34 -8.23 -6.21
CA GLU A 28 -5.58 -8.45 -6.96
C GLU A 28 -5.25 -8.32 -8.45
N ARG A 29 -5.43 -9.41 -9.19
CA ARG A 29 -5.17 -9.48 -10.64
C ARG A 29 -6.50 -9.38 -11.36
N ASP A 30 -6.67 -8.30 -12.11
CA ASP A 30 -7.83 -8.12 -12.96
C ASP A 30 -7.50 -8.58 -14.38
N THR A 31 -8.11 -9.70 -14.78
CA THR A 31 -8.01 -10.25 -16.13
C THR A 31 -9.24 -9.82 -16.94
N THR A 32 -9.49 -8.51 -17.05
CA THR A 32 -10.56 -8.02 -17.93
C THR A 32 -10.12 -8.14 -19.40
N THR A 33 -10.49 -9.26 -20.02
CA THR A 33 -10.90 -9.47 -21.44
C THR A 33 -10.39 -8.47 -22.49
N ASN A 34 -9.07 -8.37 -22.70
CA ASN A 34 -8.53 -7.97 -24.01
C ASN A 34 -7.07 -8.39 -24.27
N GLY A 35 -6.59 -9.43 -23.57
CA GLY A 35 -5.35 -10.15 -23.91
C GLY A 35 -4.06 -9.33 -23.98
N LYS A 36 -4.07 -8.05 -23.56
CA LYS A 36 -2.93 -7.14 -23.76
C LYS A 36 -2.20 -6.76 -22.49
N GLU A 37 -2.84 -6.62 -21.33
CA GLU A 37 -2.12 -6.29 -20.08
C GLU A 37 -2.83 -6.88 -18.85
N GLU A 38 -2.07 -7.64 -18.04
CA GLU A 38 -2.51 -8.10 -16.72
C GLU A 38 -2.37 -6.92 -15.73
N LEU A 39 -3.50 -6.35 -15.29
CA LEU A 39 -3.48 -5.28 -14.31
C LEU A 39 -3.37 -5.90 -12.91
N VAL A 40 -2.23 -5.64 -12.27
CA VAL A 40 -1.95 -6.07 -10.89
C VAL A 40 -2.12 -4.88 -9.95
N TYR A 41 -3.10 -4.98 -9.05
CA TYR A 41 -3.35 -4.03 -7.98
C TYR A 41 -2.79 -4.57 -6.67
N TYR A 42 -2.07 -3.72 -5.95
CA TYR A 42 -1.56 -4.02 -4.62
C TYR A 42 -2.47 -3.36 -3.60
N TYR A 43 -2.90 -4.08 -2.58
CA TYR A 43 -3.75 -3.50 -1.53
C TYR A 43 -3.47 -4.06 -0.14
N LYS A 44 -4.01 -3.40 0.88
CA LYS A 44 -4.04 -3.90 2.24
C LYS A 44 -5.37 -3.55 2.88
N THR A 45 -5.92 -4.48 3.64
CA THR A 45 -7.09 -4.21 4.49
C THR A 45 -6.67 -4.20 5.95
N ASN A 46 -7.17 -3.23 6.72
CA ASN A 46 -6.94 -3.17 8.16
C ASN A 46 -8.09 -3.78 8.97
N GLU A 47 -7.93 -3.84 10.29
CA GLU A 47 -8.93 -4.40 11.21
C GLU A 47 -10.26 -3.62 11.23
N GLN A 48 -10.23 -2.35 10.84
CA GLN A 48 -11.43 -1.50 10.70
C GLN A 48 -12.17 -1.72 9.37
N GLY A 49 -11.71 -2.66 8.54
CA GLY A 49 -12.29 -2.96 7.22
C GLY A 49 -12.00 -1.89 6.16
N GLN A 50 -11.07 -0.98 6.41
CA GLN A 50 -10.61 0.00 5.42
C GLN A 50 -9.60 -0.66 4.48
N LYS A 51 -9.64 -0.31 3.19
CA LYS A 51 -8.73 -0.81 2.16
C LYS A 51 -7.80 0.32 1.71
N LEU A 52 -6.51 0.04 1.67
CA LEU A 52 -5.48 0.91 1.12
C LEU A 52 -4.99 0.28 -0.17
N VAL A 53 -5.13 0.97 -1.29
CA VAL A 53 -4.68 0.48 -2.60
C VAL A 53 -3.46 1.27 -3.03
N LEU A 54 -2.41 0.57 -3.44
CA LEU A 54 -1.23 1.13 -4.06
C LEU A 54 -1.40 1.12 -5.57
N ASP A 55 -1.69 2.30 -6.12
CA ASP A 55 -1.80 2.53 -7.55
C ASP A 55 -0.41 2.87 -8.12
N LYS A 56 0.28 1.83 -8.59
CA LYS A 56 1.64 1.94 -9.13
C LYS A 56 1.74 2.75 -10.43
N TYR A 57 0.66 2.82 -11.21
CA TYR A 57 0.66 3.46 -12.52
C TYR A 57 0.54 4.98 -12.40
N VAL A 58 -0.31 5.45 -11.48
CA VAL A 58 -0.49 6.89 -11.20
C VAL A 58 0.40 7.38 -10.05
N LYS A 59 1.08 6.44 -9.37
CA LYS A 59 2.00 6.68 -8.25
C LYS A 59 1.33 7.40 -7.08
N ARG A 60 0.24 6.81 -6.58
CA ARG A 60 -0.58 7.32 -5.49
C ARG A 60 -1.07 6.19 -4.59
N LEU A 61 -1.62 6.53 -3.43
CA LEU A 61 -2.46 5.61 -2.68
C LEU A 61 -3.93 5.96 -2.90
N ILE A 62 -4.80 4.96 -2.83
CA ILE A 62 -6.25 5.16 -2.73
C ILE A 62 -6.67 4.59 -1.39
N PHE A 63 -7.08 5.49 -0.50
CA PHE A 63 -7.70 5.10 0.76
C PHE A 63 -9.19 4.86 0.52
N ILE A 64 -9.69 3.72 0.96
CA ILE A 64 -11.08 3.27 0.79
C ILE A 64 -11.64 2.90 2.16
N ARG A 65 -12.84 3.37 2.46
CA ARG A 65 -13.55 3.05 3.72
C ARG A 65 -14.94 2.53 3.35
N PRO A 66 -15.51 1.56 4.08
CA PRO A 66 -16.86 1.06 3.80
C PRO A 66 -17.98 2.10 4.05
N ASP A 67 -17.72 3.14 4.84
CA ASP A 67 -18.67 4.22 5.16
C ASP A 67 -18.70 5.31 4.06
N ARG A 68 -19.90 5.79 3.73
CA ARG A 68 -20.22 6.74 2.65
C ARG A 68 -20.48 8.17 3.14
N LEU A 69 -20.40 8.45 4.43
CA LEU A 69 -21.09 9.63 4.99
C LEU A 69 -20.28 10.93 5.05
N TYR A 70 -18.95 10.92 4.93
CA TYR A 70 -18.15 12.14 5.13
C TYR A 70 -17.03 12.34 4.11
N LYS A 71 -16.91 13.59 3.61
CA LYS A 71 -15.69 14.06 2.97
C LYS A 71 -14.55 13.97 3.98
N ARG A 72 -13.41 13.47 3.52
CA ARG A 72 -12.23 13.27 4.36
C ARG A 72 -11.05 14.00 3.79
N SER A 73 -10.27 14.59 4.69
CA SER A 73 -9.01 15.21 4.37
C SER A 73 -7.90 14.43 5.06
N ILE A 74 -6.85 14.13 4.31
CA ILE A 74 -5.64 13.52 4.81
C ILE A 74 -4.53 14.46 4.36
N LYS A 75 -3.86 15.09 5.32
CA LYS A 75 -2.76 16.02 5.06
C LYS A 75 -1.39 15.40 5.30
N GLN A 76 -1.36 14.37 6.15
CA GLN A 76 -0.14 13.69 6.55
C GLN A 76 -0.40 12.20 6.73
N ILE A 77 0.60 11.41 6.35
CA ILE A 77 0.69 10.00 6.68
C ILE A 77 2.00 9.73 7.41
N LYS A 78 2.09 8.61 8.12
CA LYS A 78 3.36 8.10 8.62
C LYS A 78 3.68 6.79 7.91
N ILE A 79 4.88 6.68 7.37
CA ILE A 79 5.41 5.44 6.80
C ILE A 79 6.55 5.01 7.71
N ASP A 80 6.37 3.89 8.41
CA ASP A 80 7.33 3.40 9.42
C ASP A 80 7.76 4.47 10.44
N GLY A 81 6.81 5.32 10.85
CA GLY A 81 7.03 6.42 11.79
C GLY A 81 7.55 7.72 11.16
N VAL A 82 7.94 7.71 9.88
CA VAL A 82 8.37 8.92 9.15
C VAL A 82 7.14 9.67 8.64
N VAL A 83 6.98 10.93 9.04
CA VAL A 83 5.88 11.80 8.57
C VAL A 83 6.12 12.20 7.12
N VAL A 84 5.09 12.06 6.30
CA VAL A 84 5.07 12.47 4.90
C VAL A 84 3.83 13.34 4.68
N ASP A 85 4.05 14.56 4.21
CA ASP A 85 2.97 15.44 3.78
C ASP A 85 2.36 14.93 2.48
N VAL A 86 1.03 15.01 2.39
CA VAL A 86 0.25 14.49 1.27
C VAL A 86 -0.91 15.40 0.93
N THR A 87 -1.36 15.33 -0.32
CA THR A 87 -2.61 15.95 -0.75
C THR A 87 -3.68 14.88 -0.92
N SER A 88 -4.81 15.02 -0.22
CA SER A 88 -5.97 14.17 -0.40
C SER A 88 -6.92 14.73 -1.47
N ASP A 89 -7.27 13.91 -2.47
CA ASP A 89 -8.22 14.24 -3.53
C ASP A 89 -9.39 13.23 -3.51
N PRO A 90 -10.58 13.63 -3.03
CA PRO A 90 -11.77 12.78 -2.99
C PRO A 90 -12.34 12.52 -4.39
N PHE A 91 -12.77 11.28 -4.67
CA PHE A 91 -13.41 10.98 -5.96
C PHE A 91 -14.87 11.42 -5.98
N SER A 92 -15.27 12.20 -6.99
CA SER A 92 -16.65 12.70 -7.12
C SER A 92 -17.70 11.61 -7.30
N ARG A 93 -17.36 10.51 -7.99
CA ARG A 93 -18.28 9.38 -8.27
C ARG A 93 -18.19 8.25 -7.23
N TYR A 94 -17.12 8.24 -6.43
CA TYR A 94 -16.80 7.18 -5.47
C TYR A 94 -16.46 7.83 -4.12
N PRO A 95 -17.46 8.34 -3.38
CA PRO A 95 -17.25 9.09 -2.14
C PRO A 95 -16.52 8.29 -1.05
N GLU A 96 -16.57 6.96 -1.15
CA GLU A 96 -15.86 6.03 -0.29
C GLU A 96 -14.36 5.95 -0.58
N GLN A 97 -13.88 6.57 -1.66
CA GLN A 97 -12.50 6.57 -2.16
C GLN A 97 -11.85 7.97 -2.12
N THR A 98 -10.57 8.01 -1.77
CA THR A 98 -9.79 9.25 -1.72
C THR A 98 -8.38 8.94 -2.17
N ALA A 99 -7.95 9.62 -3.22
CA ALA A 99 -6.59 9.55 -3.70
C ALA A 99 -5.69 10.33 -2.76
N ILE A 100 -4.50 9.79 -2.51
CA ILE A 100 -3.46 10.37 -1.69
C ILE A 100 -2.27 10.57 -2.61
N VAL A 101 -2.00 11.83 -2.90
CA VAL A 101 -0.98 12.26 -3.85
C VAL A 101 0.23 12.76 -3.09
N PHE A 102 1.40 12.37 -3.58
CA PHE A 102 2.70 12.72 -3.03
C PHE A 102 3.38 13.77 -3.91
N ASP A 103 4.11 14.69 -3.29
CA ASP A 103 4.94 15.65 -4.01
C ASP A 103 6.12 14.94 -4.69
N ASN A 104 6.86 14.11 -3.94
CA ASN A 104 7.94 13.27 -4.47
C ASN A 104 7.47 11.82 -4.67
N LYS A 105 6.73 11.60 -5.75
CA LYS A 105 6.07 10.30 -6.06
C LYS A 105 7.03 9.11 -6.07
N ASP A 106 8.20 9.24 -6.71
CA ASP A 106 9.10 8.10 -6.92
C ASP A 106 9.80 7.64 -5.64
N GLU A 107 10.24 8.59 -4.81
CA GLU A 107 10.86 8.28 -3.53
C GLU A 107 9.84 7.66 -2.57
N VAL A 108 8.65 8.25 -2.49
CA VAL A 108 7.61 7.78 -1.56
C VAL A 108 7.10 6.40 -1.97
N LEU A 109 6.94 6.13 -3.26
CA LEU A 109 6.56 4.79 -3.73
C LEU A 109 7.56 3.72 -3.27
N LYS A 110 8.86 3.97 -3.39
CA LYS A 110 9.88 3.02 -2.91
C LYS A 110 9.74 2.75 -1.41
N LYS A 111 9.47 3.79 -0.62
CA LYS A 111 9.20 3.66 0.82
C LYS A 111 7.94 2.84 1.08
N LEU A 112 6.84 3.09 0.36
CA LEU A 112 5.58 2.36 0.51
C LEU A 112 5.69 0.87 0.16
N PHE A 113 6.48 0.51 -0.85
CA PHE A 113 6.75 -0.88 -1.20
C PHE A 113 7.55 -1.63 -0.13
N LEU A 114 8.35 -0.91 0.67
CA LEU A 114 9.17 -1.48 1.74
C LEU A 114 8.57 -1.25 3.13
N ALA A 115 7.44 -0.55 3.21
CA ALA A 115 6.83 -0.13 4.45
C ALA A 115 6.33 -1.33 5.24
N LYS A 116 6.56 -1.34 6.54
CA LYS A 116 5.97 -2.34 7.45
C LYS A 116 4.66 -1.87 8.02
N LYS A 117 4.55 -0.56 8.25
CA LYS A 117 3.41 0.11 8.84
C LYS A 117 3.14 1.44 8.14
N ILE A 118 1.88 1.68 7.80
CA ILE A 118 1.42 2.96 7.26
C ILE A 118 0.27 3.47 8.12
N GLU A 119 0.34 4.72 8.54
CA GLU A 119 -0.63 5.35 9.44
C GLU A 119 -1.20 6.60 8.79
N PHE A 120 -2.51 6.74 8.87
CA PHE A 120 -3.26 7.87 8.32
C PHE A 120 -3.94 8.62 9.44
N ASN A 121 -3.67 9.92 9.50
CA ASN A 121 -4.49 10.85 10.28
C ASN A 121 -5.62 11.36 9.39
N VAL A 122 -6.80 10.77 9.55
CA VAL A 122 -7.96 11.09 8.72
C VAL A 122 -8.84 12.10 9.43
N LEU A 123 -9.06 13.25 8.80
CA LEU A 123 -9.99 14.28 9.28
C LEU A 123 -11.36 14.09 8.62
N TYR A 124 -12.40 13.94 9.44
CA TYR A 124 -13.80 13.82 9.06
C TYR A 124 -14.56 15.06 9.54
N GLY A 125 -14.50 16.13 8.76
CA GLY A 125 -15.07 17.42 9.19
C GLY A 125 -14.36 17.94 10.44
N ARG A 126 -14.98 17.78 11.62
CA ARG A 126 -14.42 18.20 12.91
C ARG A 126 -13.77 17.05 13.70
N ASP A 127 -14.04 15.81 13.31
CA ASP A 127 -13.50 14.63 13.99
C ASP A 127 -12.19 14.18 13.34
N GLN A 128 -11.33 13.53 14.12
CA GLN A 128 -10.11 12.90 13.62
C GLN A 128 -10.09 11.43 14.05
N ALA A 129 -9.66 10.55 13.15
CA ALA A 129 -9.36 9.17 13.49
C ALA A 129 -8.04 8.74 12.89
N GLU A 130 -7.36 7.85 13.60
CA GLU A 130 -6.17 7.19 13.10
C GLU A 130 -6.55 5.87 12.42
N SER A 131 -5.99 5.66 11.23
CA SER A 131 -6.13 4.42 10.48
C SER A 131 -4.76 3.81 10.26
N ILE A 132 -4.57 2.59 10.73
CA ILE A 132 -3.28 1.90 10.73
C ILE A 132 -3.36 0.69 9.79
N PHE A 133 -2.40 0.58 8.90
CA PHE A 133 -2.21 -0.54 8.00
C PHE A 133 -0.90 -1.23 8.33
N ILE A 134 -0.97 -2.52 8.67
CA ILE A 134 0.21 -3.37 8.85
C ILE A 134 0.44 -4.09 7.53
N ILE A 135 1.55 -3.77 6.87
CA ILE A 135 1.92 -4.34 5.57
C ILE A 135 2.83 -5.58 5.74
N LYS A 136 3.65 -5.61 6.80
CA LYS A 136 4.67 -6.61 7.23
C LYS A 136 6.12 -6.25 6.91
#